data_AF-E1LRY9-F1
#
_entry.id   AF-E1LRY9-F1
#
_cell.length_a   1.000
_cell.length_b   1.000
_cell.length_c   1.000
_cell.angle_alpha   90.00
_cell.angle_beta   90.00
_cell.angle_gamma   90.00
#
_symmetry.space_group_name_H-M   'P 1'
#
loop_
_entity.id
_entity.type
_entity.pdbx_description
1 polymer ?
#
loop_
_entity_poly.entity_id
_entity_poly.type
_entity_poly.pdbx_seq_one_letter_code
_entity_poly.pdbx_strand_id
1 'polypeptide(L)'
;MSQSIKYTTNPFPILISETTGFFINPENIIQAIEYTNKLIAELPKAVYSNIDYKAISGLIGACFCTGISLNSNNNAIVNPNEKGYPDIIPTIAITDKQANLMNYPKGIEVKCTSGSVSTDSKIKKFSPRLEHINHITWQAHHRDGKHLLGVIWDFIEEDSLPVISGVFYSNQLKQEDWGKISGISGRNTKVCSLLSSGKKKMGDGWIAIIENPNYKSTYLKKLTGK
;
A
#
# COMPACT_ATOMS: atom_id res chain seq x y z
N MET A 1 18.02 -14.32 -14.04
CA MET A 1 16.78 -13.84 -14.71
C MET A 1 15.63 -14.20 -13.80
N SER A 2 15.09 -13.26 -13.01
CA SER A 2 13.91 -13.55 -12.20
C SER A 2 12.72 -13.73 -13.13
N GLN A 3 11.93 -14.78 -12.93
CA GLN A 3 10.64 -14.91 -13.63
C GLN A 3 9.81 -13.65 -13.36
N SER A 4 9.12 -13.15 -14.39
CA SER A 4 8.16 -12.07 -14.21
C SER A 4 7.01 -12.59 -13.33
N ILE A 5 6.76 -11.91 -12.21
CA ILE A 5 5.68 -12.24 -11.27
C ILE A 5 4.36 -11.83 -11.93
N LYS A 6 3.45 -12.78 -12.09
CA LYS A 6 2.12 -12.52 -12.63
C LYS A 6 1.15 -12.13 -11.54
N TYR A 7 0.15 -11.32 -11.91
CA TYR A 7 -0.90 -10.84 -11.02
C TYR A 7 -2.27 -11.10 -11.61
N THR A 8 -3.19 -11.57 -10.78
CA THR A 8 -4.62 -11.52 -11.09
C THR A 8 -5.15 -10.13 -10.75
N THR A 9 -5.95 -9.55 -11.64
CA THR A 9 -6.54 -8.22 -11.45
C THR A 9 -8.05 -8.25 -11.24
N ASN A 10 -8.56 -7.21 -10.61
CA ASN A 10 -9.98 -6.87 -10.48
C ASN A 10 -10.16 -5.40 -10.89
N PRO A 11 -11.29 -5.01 -11.52
CA PRO A 11 -11.61 -3.61 -11.69
C PRO A 11 -11.70 -2.87 -10.35
N PHE A 12 -11.47 -1.56 -10.39
CA PHE A 12 -11.79 -0.70 -9.27
C PHE A 12 -13.30 -0.77 -8.96
N PRO A 13 -13.69 -0.68 -7.67
CA PRO A 13 -15.09 -0.76 -7.28
C PRO A 13 -15.92 0.46 -7.73
N ILE A 14 -15.26 1.55 -8.16
CA ILE A 14 -15.88 2.80 -8.63
C ILE A 14 -15.02 3.46 -9.71
N LEU A 15 -15.59 4.43 -10.44
CA LEU A 15 -14.85 5.35 -11.30
C LEU A 15 -13.97 6.27 -10.45
N ILE A 16 -12.67 6.01 -10.41
CA ILE A 16 -11.70 6.72 -9.56
C ILE A 16 -11.59 8.21 -9.92
N SER A 17 -11.74 8.57 -11.20
CA SER A 17 -11.51 9.93 -11.70
C SER A 17 -12.43 10.99 -11.10
N GLU A 18 -13.68 10.63 -10.83
CA GLU A 18 -14.67 11.58 -10.30
C GLU A 18 -14.34 12.04 -8.87
N THR A 19 -13.66 11.18 -8.11
CA THR A 19 -13.44 11.37 -6.68
C THR A 19 -12.00 11.77 -6.35
N THR A 20 -11.03 11.28 -7.11
CA THR A 20 -9.60 11.56 -6.91
C THR A 20 -9.05 12.66 -7.81
N GLY A 21 -9.80 13.08 -8.84
CA GLY A 21 -9.37 14.10 -9.80
C GLY A 21 -8.40 13.62 -10.88
N PHE A 22 -8.11 12.32 -10.96
CA PHE A 22 -7.31 11.72 -12.01
C PHE A 22 -7.75 10.29 -12.31
N PHE A 23 -7.50 9.81 -13.53
CA PHE A 23 -7.85 8.44 -13.90
C PHE A 23 -6.68 7.49 -13.64
N ILE A 24 -6.98 6.36 -13.00
CA ILE A 24 -6.14 5.16 -12.96
C ILE A 24 -7.01 3.91 -13.11
N ASN A 25 -6.45 2.86 -13.70
CA ASN A 25 -7.09 1.57 -13.90
C ASN A 25 -6.17 0.42 -13.41
N PRO A 26 -6.64 -0.85 -13.40
CA PRO A 26 -5.82 -1.97 -12.93
C PRO A 26 -4.50 -2.15 -13.69
N GLU A 27 -4.45 -1.81 -14.98
CA GLU A 27 -3.22 -1.85 -15.78
C GLU A 27 -2.18 -0.87 -15.25
N ASN A 28 -2.59 0.36 -14.89
CA ASN A 28 -1.69 1.33 -14.25
C ASN A 28 -1.16 0.79 -12.90
N ILE A 29 -1.96 0.02 -12.16
CA ILE A 29 -1.54 -0.63 -10.92
C ILE A 29 -0.49 -1.71 -11.21
N ILE A 30 -0.68 -2.57 -12.22
CA ILE A 30 0.30 -3.58 -12.60
C ILE A 30 1.62 -2.94 -13.01
N GLN A 31 1.59 -1.91 -13.85
CA GLN A 31 2.79 -1.21 -14.29
C GLN A 31 3.52 -0.53 -13.11
N ALA A 32 2.79 0.01 -12.13
CA ALA A 32 3.37 0.55 -10.91
C ALA A 32 4.00 -0.55 -10.02
N ILE A 33 3.38 -1.73 -9.94
CA ILE A 33 3.94 -2.89 -9.25
C ILE A 33 5.25 -3.34 -9.92
N GLU A 34 5.24 -3.51 -11.24
CA GLU A 34 6.41 -3.94 -12.01
C GLU A 34 7.57 -2.95 -11.89
N TYR A 35 7.28 -1.65 -12.02
CA TYR A 35 8.25 -0.58 -11.79
C TYR A 35 8.84 -0.67 -10.38
N THR A 36 7.99 -0.82 -9.36
CA THR A 36 8.43 -0.89 -7.96
C THR A 36 9.29 -2.10 -7.71
N ASN A 37 8.84 -3.29 -8.12
CA ASN A 37 9.56 -4.55 -7.95
C ASN A 37 10.93 -4.52 -8.66
N LYS A 38 11.01 -3.91 -9.85
CA LYS A 38 12.28 -3.71 -10.55
C LYS A 38 13.20 -2.78 -9.76
N LEU A 39 12.72 -1.62 -9.35
CA LEU A 39 13.52 -0.61 -8.65
C LEU A 39 14.06 -1.12 -7.31
N ILE A 40 13.24 -1.82 -6.53
CA ILE A 40 13.69 -2.39 -5.25
C ILE A 40 14.68 -3.57 -5.46
N ALA A 41 14.57 -4.31 -6.56
CA ALA A 41 15.51 -5.36 -6.91
C ALA A 41 16.91 -4.84 -7.32
N GLU A 42 17.01 -3.58 -7.74
CA GLU A 42 18.29 -2.93 -8.05
C GLU A 42 19.09 -2.55 -6.78
N LEU A 43 18.42 -2.47 -5.62
CA LEU A 43 19.09 -2.14 -4.36
C LEU A 43 19.84 -3.36 -3.79
N PRO A 44 21.05 -3.17 -3.23
CA PRO A 44 21.78 -4.24 -2.59
C PRO A 44 20.98 -4.85 -1.43
N LYS A 45 21.00 -6.18 -1.31
CA LYS A 45 20.35 -6.90 -0.20
C LYS A 45 20.72 -6.37 1.19
N ALA A 46 21.95 -5.86 1.33
CA ALA A 46 22.44 -5.22 2.54
C ALA A 46 21.56 -4.04 3.02
N VAL A 47 20.93 -3.29 2.11
CA VAL A 47 20.00 -2.20 2.49
C VAL A 47 18.86 -2.78 3.33
N TYR A 48 18.18 -3.80 2.81
CA TYR A 48 17.07 -4.47 3.49
C TYR A 48 17.50 -5.17 4.78
N SER A 49 18.72 -5.73 4.82
CA SER A 49 19.25 -6.39 6.02
C SER A 49 19.40 -5.43 7.19
N ASN A 50 19.70 -4.15 6.93
CA ASN A 50 20.03 -3.14 7.93
C ASN A 50 18.86 -2.22 8.33
N ILE A 51 17.68 -2.40 7.74
CA ILE A 51 16.46 -1.64 8.09
C ILE A 51 15.34 -2.57 8.57
N ASP A 52 14.40 -2.01 9.32
CA ASP A 52 13.22 -2.74 9.81
C ASP A 52 12.11 -2.82 8.74
N TYR A 53 11.09 -3.64 8.98
CA TYR A 53 9.98 -3.83 8.04
C TYR A 53 9.11 -2.58 7.85
N LYS A 54 9.11 -1.64 8.80
CA LYS A 54 8.40 -0.37 8.66
C LYS A 54 9.13 0.53 7.67
N ALA A 55 10.45 0.59 7.73
CA ALA A 55 11.29 1.29 6.77
C ALA A 55 11.22 0.64 5.37
N ILE A 56 11.20 -0.69 5.27
CA ILE A 56 10.95 -1.38 3.99
C ILE A 56 9.58 -1.00 3.42
N SER A 57 8.54 -0.97 4.27
CA SER A 57 7.19 -0.56 3.84
C SER A 57 7.18 0.90 3.34
N GLY A 58 7.91 1.80 3.99
CA GLY A 58 8.06 3.18 3.53
C GLY A 58 8.77 3.29 2.18
N LEU A 59 9.86 2.54 1.99
CA LEU A 59 10.59 2.48 0.72
C LEU A 59 9.71 1.96 -0.42
N ILE A 60 9.02 0.84 -0.21
CA ILE A 60 8.10 0.25 -1.20
C ILE A 60 6.97 1.23 -1.53
N GLY A 61 6.39 1.89 -0.52
CA GLY A 61 5.35 2.88 -0.72
C GLY A 61 5.79 4.06 -1.57
N ALA A 62 6.97 4.63 -1.29
CA ALA A 62 7.51 5.74 -2.07
C ALA A 62 7.80 5.34 -3.54
N CYS A 63 8.38 4.14 -3.75
CA CYS A 63 8.61 3.60 -5.09
C CYS A 63 7.29 3.37 -5.82
N PHE A 64 6.27 2.86 -5.13
CA PHE A 64 4.94 2.61 -5.68
C PHE A 64 4.22 3.90 -6.08
N CYS A 65 4.25 4.94 -5.26
CA CYS A 65 3.71 6.26 -5.62
C CYS A 65 4.37 6.80 -6.89
N THR A 66 5.70 6.64 -7.02
CA THR A 66 6.43 7.02 -8.23
C THR A 66 5.98 6.18 -9.44
N GLY A 67 5.83 4.87 -9.26
CA GLY A 67 5.31 3.97 -10.29
C GLY A 67 3.91 4.37 -10.77
N ILE A 68 3.01 4.75 -9.87
CA ILE A 68 1.68 5.25 -10.25
C ILE A 68 1.80 6.54 -11.05
N SER A 69 2.61 7.50 -10.60
CA SER A 69 2.79 8.77 -11.30
C SER A 69 3.26 8.58 -12.74
N LEU A 70 4.32 7.78 -12.94
CA LEU A 70 4.89 7.50 -14.26
C LEU A 70 3.90 6.78 -15.19
N ASN A 71 3.05 5.91 -14.65
CA ASN A 71 2.12 5.10 -15.43
C ASN A 71 0.71 5.69 -15.47
N SER A 72 0.49 6.91 -14.98
CA SER A 72 -0.83 7.56 -14.95
C SER A 72 -1.19 8.32 -16.24
N ASN A 73 -0.37 8.23 -17.30
CA ASN A 73 -0.51 9.06 -18.51
C ASN A 73 -0.54 10.57 -18.20
N ASN A 74 0.37 11.05 -17.34
CA ASN A 74 0.44 12.44 -16.88
C ASN A 74 -0.81 12.95 -16.12
N ASN A 75 -1.69 12.07 -15.63
CA ASN A 75 -2.86 12.49 -14.86
C ASN A 75 -2.56 12.68 -13.36
N ALA A 76 -1.53 12.02 -12.83
CA ALA A 76 -1.18 12.04 -11.42
C ALA A 76 0.32 12.24 -11.17
N ILE A 77 0.62 12.92 -10.07
CA ILE A 77 1.96 13.14 -9.55
C ILE A 77 2.06 12.68 -8.10
N VAL A 78 3.28 12.30 -7.68
CA VAL A 78 3.59 12.24 -6.25
C VAL A 78 3.45 13.64 -5.68
N ASN A 79 2.81 13.77 -4.52
CA ASN A 79 2.66 15.05 -3.86
C ASN A 79 4.05 15.66 -3.61
N PRO A 80 4.37 16.84 -4.18
CA PRO A 80 5.72 17.38 -4.12
C PRO A 80 6.04 17.99 -2.74
N ASN A 81 5.06 18.08 -1.84
CA ASN A 81 5.29 18.43 -0.45
C ASN A 81 5.66 17.17 0.34
N GLU A 82 6.80 17.19 1.05
CA GLU A 82 7.28 16.07 1.88
C GLU A 82 6.27 15.63 2.96
N LYS A 83 5.48 16.56 3.47
CA LYS A 83 4.42 16.33 4.47
C LYS A 83 3.03 16.39 3.84
N GLY A 84 2.97 16.28 2.52
CA GLY A 84 1.75 16.34 1.74
C GLY A 84 0.81 15.19 2.06
N TYR A 85 -0.48 15.49 2.01
CA TYR A 85 -1.55 14.49 2.09
C TYR A 85 -2.63 14.86 1.08
N PRO A 86 -3.12 13.92 0.24
CA PRO A 86 -2.67 12.53 0.12
C PRO A 86 -1.32 12.39 -0.63
N ASP A 87 -0.76 11.17 -0.62
CA ASP A 87 0.53 10.83 -1.25
C ASP A 87 0.58 11.07 -2.79
N ILE A 88 -0.53 10.82 -3.48
CA ILE A 88 -0.66 10.98 -4.94
C ILE A 88 -1.80 11.95 -5.23
N ILE A 89 -1.54 12.97 -6.05
CA ILE A 89 -2.47 14.05 -6.38
C ILE A 89 -2.58 14.25 -7.91
N PRO A 90 -3.66 14.87 -8.41
CA PRO A 90 -3.76 15.25 -9.82
C PRO A 90 -2.58 16.13 -10.29
N THR A 91 -2.09 15.93 -11.51
CA THR A 91 -0.98 16.73 -12.08
C THR A 91 -1.25 18.23 -12.07
N ILE A 92 -2.52 18.64 -12.22
CA ILE A 92 -2.92 20.06 -12.17
C ILE A 92 -2.57 20.73 -10.84
N ALA A 93 -2.38 19.95 -9.76
CA ALA A 93 -1.97 20.45 -8.46
C ALA A 93 -0.50 20.90 -8.41
N ILE A 94 0.32 20.66 -9.45
CA ILE A 94 1.74 21.05 -9.45
C ILE A 94 1.94 22.57 -9.31
N THR A 95 0.96 23.37 -9.75
CA THR A 95 0.98 24.83 -9.64
C THR A 95 0.36 25.36 -8.35
N ASP A 96 -0.15 24.49 -7.48
CA ASP A 96 -0.74 24.88 -6.20
C ASP A 96 0.31 25.37 -5.20
N LYS A 97 -0.12 26.19 -4.24
CA LYS A 97 0.73 26.65 -3.15
C LYS A 97 1.06 25.48 -2.21
N GLN A 98 2.28 25.46 -1.69
CA GLN A 98 2.75 24.43 -0.73
C GLN A 98 1.80 24.19 0.45
N ALA A 99 1.15 25.25 0.97
CA ALA A 99 0.17 25.11 2.05
C ALA A 99 -1.06 24.27 1.67
N ASN A 100 -1.50 24.34 0.41
CA ASN A 100 -2.62 23.54 -0.10
C ASN A 100 -2.22 22.06 -0.25
N LEU A 101 -0.96 21.79 -0.58
CA LEU A 101 -0.44 20.45 -0.80
C LEU A 101 -0.32 19.62 0.49
N MET A 102 -0.19 20.28 1.65
CA MET A 102 -0.21 19.62 2.96
C MET A 102 -1.54 18.91 3.26
N ASN A 103 -2.65 19.35 2.66
CA ASN A 103 -3.95 18.71 2.78
C ASN A 103 -4.77 18.99 1.51
N TYR A 104 -4.37 18.34 0.41
CA TYR A 104 -5.00 18.49 -0.89
C TYR A 104 -6.34 17.74 -0.93
N PRO A 105 -7.42 18.35 -1.45
CA PRO A 105 -8.77 17.80 -1.30
C PRO A 105 -9.03 16.52 -2.12
N LYS A 106 -8.18 16.24 -3.10
CA LYS A 106 -8.32 15.17 -4.09
C LYS A 106 -7.05 14.34 -4.15
N GLY A 107 -7.18 13.04 -4.39
CA GLY A 107 -6.04 12.16 -4.61
C GLY A 107 -6.16 10.85 -3.86
N ILE A 108 -5.06 10.13 -3.75
CA ILE A 108 -5.00 8.77 -3.19
C ILE A 108 -3.87 8.68 -2.18
N GLU A 109 -4.21 8.22 -0.97
CA GLU A 109 -3.24 7.86 0.05
C GLU A 109 -2.74 6.44 -0.18
N VAL A 110 -1.44 6.21 -0.03
CA VAL A 110 -0.81 4.89 -0.16
C VAL A 110 -0.29 4.43 1.20
N LYS A 111 -0.69 3.22 1.61
CA LYS A 111 -0.14 2.58 2.82
C LYS A 111 0.36 1.19 2.52
N CYS A 112 1.54 0.88 3.04
CA CYS A 112 2.20 -0.41 2.83
C CYS A 112 2.27 -1.23 4.12
N THR A 113 2.18 -2.55 3.99
CA THR A 113 2.31 -3.48 5.12
C THR A 113 2.84 -4.83 4.65
N SER A 114 3.58 -5.55 5.49
CA SER A 114 3.93 -6.98 5.28
C SER A 114 3.00 -7.93 6.05
N GLY A 115 1.92 -7.41 6.62
CA GLY A 115 1.13 -8.09 7.65
C GLY A 115 1.88 -8.24 8.98
N SER A 116 1.13 -8.48 10.05
CA SER A 116 1.70 -8.82 11.35
C SER A 116 1.81 -10.33 11.53
N VAL A 117 2.89 -10.75 12.20
CA VAL A 117 3.17 -12.13 12.61
C VAL A 117 3.21 -12.17 14.14
N SER A 118 3.08 -13.35 14.75
CA SER A 118 3.23 -13.47 16.20
C SER A 118 4.65 -13.14 16.63
N THR A 119 4.82 -12.56 17.82
CA THR A 119 6.13 -12.27 18.41
C THR A 119 6.97 -13.54 18.55
N ASP A 120 6.32 -14.69 18.77
CA ASP A 120 6.98 -16.00 18.91
C ASP A 120 7.30 -16.67 17.57
N SER A 121 6.95 -16.04 16.44
CA SER A 121 7.24 -16.61 15.13
C SER A 121 8.75 -16.60 14.85
N LYS A 122 9.32 -17.78 14.62
CA LYS A 122 10.75 -17.95 14.29
C LYS A 122 11.00 -17.80 12.79
N ILE A 123 10.43 -16.75 12.18
CA ILE A 123 10.58 -16.49 10.75
C ILE A 123 11.93 -15.82 10.54
N LYS A 124 12.76 -16.43 9.70
CA LYS A 124 14.03 -15.82 9.29
C LYS A 124 13.74 -14.59 8.42
N LYS A 125 14.56 -13.54 8.54
CA LYS A 125 14.46 -12.39 7.63
C LYS A 125 14.68 -12.87 6.20
N PHE A 126 13.92 -12.31 5.25
CA PHE A 126 13.89 -12.74 3.84
C PHE A 126 13.20 -14.07 3.56
N SER A 127 12.42 -14.60 4.49
CA SER A 127 11.58 -15.78 4.28
C SER A 127 10.12 -15.39 4.01
N PRO A 128 9.38 -16.18 3.20
CA PRO A 128 7.96 -15.95 2.97
C PRO A 128 7.17 -15.83 4.26
N ARG A 129 6.30 -14.82 4.33
CA ARG A 129 5.54 -14.50 5.53
C ARG A 129 4.11 -14.98 5.46
N LEU A 130 3.58 -15.22 4.25
CA LEU A 130 2.18 -15.53 3.97
C LEU A 130 1.54 -16.50 4.99
N GLU A 131 2.17 -17.64 5.25
CA GLU A 131 1.65 -18.70 6.14
C GLU A 131 1.65 -18.30 7.62
N HIS A 132 2.45 -17.30 7.99
CA HIS A 132 2.60 -16.84 9.37
C HIS A 132 1.83 -15.54 9.67
N ILE A 133 1.17 -14.96 8.66
CA ILE A 133 0.42 -13.72 8.83
C ILE A 133 -0.78 -13.96 9.76
N ASN A 134 -0.76 -13.29 10.91
CA ASN A 134 -1.88 -13.25 11.84
C ASN A 134 -2.90 -12.21 11.41
N HIS A 135 -2.46 -10.97 11.13
CA HIS A 135 -3.36 -9.87 10.79
C HIS A 135 -2.91 -9.02 9.60
N ILE A 136 -3.91 -8.81 8.73
CA ILE A 136 -4.09 -7.75 7.74
C ILE A 136 -4.34 -6.37 8.34
N THR A 137 -3.47 -5.35 8.30
CA THR A 137 -3.94 -3.96 8.54
C THR A 137 -3.03 -2.90 7.93
N TRP A 138 -3.63 -1.77 7.60
CA TRP A 138 -2.95 -0.53 7.22
C TRP A 138 -3.10 0.49 8.34
N GLN A 139 -2.03 1.27 8.55
CA GLN A 139 -1.96 2.28 9.60
C GLN A 139 -1.98 3.67 8.99
N ALA A 140 -2.68 4.60 9.63
CA ALA A 140 -2.77 5.99 9.20
C ALA A 140 -2.63 6.95 10.38
N HIS A 141 -2.20 8.17 10.08
CA HIS A 141 -2.15 9.28 11.04
C HIS A 141 -3.49 10.00 11.17
N HIS A 142 -4.35 9.89 10.15
CA HIS A 142 -5.68 10.49 10.07
C HIS A 142 -6.77 9.42 9.93
N ARG A 143 -7.99 9.72 10.37
CA ARG A 143 -9.14 8.80 10.33
C ARG A 143 -10.21 9.21 9.30
N ASP A 144 -9.98 10.31 8.59
CA ASP A 144 -10.86 10.90 7.56
C ASP A 144 -10.48 10.45 6.13
N GLY A 145 -9.65 9.40 6.02
CA GLY A 145 -9.13 8.88 4.76
C GLY A 145 -10.19 8.61 3.71
N LYS A 146 -10.22 9.46 2.66
CA LYS A 146 -11.23 9.41 1.59
C LYS A 146 -10.93 8.34 0.55
N HIS A 147 -9.65 8.15 0.21
CA HIS A 147 -9.19 7.22 -0.81
C HIS A 147 -7.91 6.56 -0.34
N LEU A 148 -7.97 5.27 -0.03
CA LEU A 148 -6.83 4.51 0.43
C LEU A 148 -6.48 3.42 -0.57
N LEU A 149 -5.24 3.42 -1.02
CA LEU A 149 -4.61 2.31 -1.72
C LEU A 149 -3.68 1.58 -0.73
N GLY A 150 -4.09 0.38 -0.36
CA GLY A 150 -3.36 -0.50 0.54
C GLY A 150 -2.48 -1.47 -0.23
N VAL A 151 -1.17 -1.38 -0.06
CA VAL A 151 -0.17 -2.29 -0.63
C VAL A 151 0.23 -3.32 0.43
N ILE A 152 0.29 -4.58 0.02
CA ILE A 152 0.88 -5.67 0.78
C ILE A 152 2.13 -6.12 0.04
N TRP A 153 3.21 -6.38 0.77
CA TRP A 153 4.44 -6.96 0.25
C TRP A 153 4.85 -8.20 1.04
N ASP A 154 5.57 -9.11 0.37
CA ASP A 154 6.08 -10.34 0.96
C ASP A 154 7.43 -10.75 0.31
N PHE A 155 8.07 -11.78 0.83
CA PHE A 155 9.15 -12.52 0.19
C PHE A 155 8.55 -13.75 -0.49
N ILE A 156 8.77 -13.93 -1.79
CA ILE A 156 8.12 -15.04 -2.52
C ILE A 156 8.83 -16.37 -2.27
N GLU A 157 10.15 -16.31 -2.10
CA GLU A 157 11.02 -17.44 -1.86
C GLU A 157 11.93 -17.16 -0.66
N GLU A 158 12.53 -18.23 -0.13
CA GLU A 158 13.57 -18.10 0.88
C GLU A 158 14.75 -17.27 0.37
N ASP A 159 15.25 -16.39 1.23
CA ASP A 159 16.40 -15.54 0.95
C ASP A 159 16.18 -14.52 -0.20
N SER A 160 14.92 -14.26 -0.59
CA SER A 160 14.55 -13.34 -1.67
C SER A 160 14.42 -11.88 -1.20
N LEU A 161 14.38 -10.95 -2.16
CA LEU A 161 14.06 -9.54 -1.91
C LEU A 161 12.54 -9.35 -1.79
N PRO A 162 12.07 -8.30 -1.07
CA PRO A 162 10.64 -8.07 -0.95
C PRO A 162 10.03 -7.74 -2.32
N VAL A 163 8.78 -8.14 -2.52
CA VAL A 163 7.98 -7.78 -3.70
C VAL A 163 6.58 -7.40 -3.28
N ILE A 164 5.91 -6.55 -4.06
CA ILE A 164 4.50 -6.29 -3.84
C ILE A 164 3.71 -7.55 -4.15
N SER A 165 2.92 -8.02 -3.20
CA SER A 165 2.14 -9.25 -3.30
C SER A 165 0.64 -9.01 -3.46
N GLY A 166 0.17 -7.80 -3.11
CA GLY A 166 -1.21 -7.40 -3.36
C GLY A 166 -1.43 -5.90 -3.23
N VAL A 167 -2.45 -5.40 -3.92
CA VAL A 167 -2.92 -4.02 -3.92
C VAL A 167 -4.44 -4.01 -3.75
N PHE A 168 -4.90 -3.18 -2.82
CA PHE A 168 -6.28 -3.05 -2.39
C PHE A 168 -6.69 -1.59 -2.40
N TYR A 169 -7.96 -1.30 -2.61
CA TYR A 169 -8.47 0.05 -2.66
C TYR A 169 -9.80 0.19 -1.93
N SER A 170 -9.99 1.30 -1.24
CA SER A 170 -11.32 1.70 -0.75
C SER A 170 -11.47 3.21 -0.74
N ASN A 171 -12.65 3.66 -1.17
CA ASN A 171 -13.14 5.02 -0.98
C ASN A 171 -14.31 5.11 0.01
N GLN A 172 -14.58 4.02 0.72
CA GLN A 172 -15.73 3.90 1.62
C GLN A 172 -15.31 3.87 3.09
N LEU A 173 -14.02 4.08 3.37
CA LEU A 173 -13.52 4.16 4.72
C LEU A 173 -14.08 5.41 5.40
N LYS A 174 -14.59 5.21 6.61
CA LYS A 174 -15.12 6.24 7.49
C LYS A 174 -14.35 6.23 8.79
N GLN A 175 -14.53 7.27 9.60
CA GLN A 175 -13.80 7.42 10.87
C GLN A 175 -13.98 6.20 11.80
N GLU A 176 -15.16 5.60 11.82
CA GLU A 176 -15.49 4.40 12.60
C GLU A 176 -14.78 3.12 12.11
N ASP A 177 -14.26 3.09 10.89
CA ASP A 177 -13.44 1.97 10.40
C ASP A 177 -12.03 1.95 10.98
N TRP A 178 -11.63 3.03 11.64
CA TRP A 178 -10.34 3.19 12.26
C TRP A 178 -10.44 3.06 13.77
N GLY A 179 -9.48 2.35 14.36
CA GLY A 179 -9.30 2.31 15.80
C GLY A 179 -8.98 3.69 16.39
N LYS A 180 -8.99 3.77 17.72
CA LYS A 180 -8.54 4.99 18.41
C LYS A 180 -7.08 5.28 18.05
N ILE A 181 -6.73 6.56 17.96
CA ILE A 181 -5.34 6.98 17.80
C ILE A 181 -4.56 6.52 19.04
N SER A 182 -3.46 5.84 18.79
CA SER A 182 -2.50 5.34 19.78
C SER A 182 -1.16 6.07 19.62
N GLY A 183 -0.23 5.90 20.57
CA GLY A 183 1.07 6.58 20.52
C GLY A 183 1.00 8.06 20.91
N ILE A 184 0.09 8.43 21.81
CA ILE A 184 -0.08 9.81 22.31
C ILE A 184 0.95 10.13 23.42
N SER A 185 1.66 9.12 23.93
CA SER A 185 2.71 9.25 24.94
C SER A 185 4.05 8.67 24.47
N GLY A 186 5.16 9.31 24.88
CA GLY A 186 6.53 8.86 24.57
C GLY A 186 7.03 9.23 23.17
N ARG A 187 7.98 8.44 22.64
CA ARG A 187 8.61 8.64 21.30
C ARG A 187 7.80 8.02 20.14
N ASN A 188 6.60 7.50 20.41
CA ASN A 188 5.79 6.80 19.41
C ASN A 188 5.07 7.78 18.49
N THR A 189 4.97 7.46 17.20
CA THR A 189 4.18 8.25 16.26
C THR A 189 2.69 8.00 16.48
N LYS A 190 1.87 9.06 16.46
CA LYS A 190 0.41 8.94 16.54
C LYS A 190 -0.12 8.14 15.35
N VAL A 191 -0.69 6.96 15.60
CA VAL A 191 -1.23 6.10 14.55
C VAL A 191 -2.55 5.46 14.96
N CYS A 192 -3.40 5.21 13.97
CA CYS A 192 -4.58 4.36 14.08
C CYS A 192 -4.47 3.21 13.07
N SER A 193 -5.07 2.07 13.40
CA SER A 193 -5.13 0.89 12.52
C SER A 193 -6.56 0.63 12.11
N LEU A 194 -6.78 0.05 10.93
CA LEU A 194 -8.12 -0.37 10.51
C LEU A 194 -8.68 -1.46 11.43
N LEU A 195 -9.96 -1.30 11.78
CA LEU A 195 -10.80 -2.30 12.42
C LEU A 195 -11.29 -3.33 11.38
N SER A 196 -11.97 -4.37 11.83
CA SER A 196 -12.53 -5.42 10.95
C SER A 196 -13.43 -4.86 9.84
N SER A 197 -14.23 -3.82 10.12
CA SER A 197 -15.08 -3.18 9.13
C SER A 197 -14.28 -2.52 8.00
N GLY A 198 -13.22 -1.78 8.34
CA GLY A 198 -12.32 -1.17 7.38
C GLY A 198 -11.52 -2.18 6.57
N LYS A 199 -11.00 -3.22 7.23
CA LYS A 199 -10.30 -4.33 6.58
C LYS A 199 -11.20 -5.03 5.56
N LYS A 200 -12.47 -5.25 5.89
CA LYS A 200 -13.44 -5.85 4.98
C LYS A 200 -13.62 -4.97 3.73
N LYS A 201 -13.79 -3.66 3.88
CA LYS A 201 -13.92 -2.72 2.76
C LYS A 201 -12.68 -2.73 1.87
N MET A 202 -11.49 -2.79 2.45
CA MET A 202 -10.24 -2.94 1.69
C MET A 202 -10.18 -4.28 0.94
N GLY A 203 -10.52 -5.39 1.61
CA GLY A 203 -10.53 -6.73 1.01
C GLY A 203 -11.54 -6.88 -0.12
N ASP A 204 -12.73 -6.30 0.02
CA ASP A 204 -13.76 -6.26 -1.02
C ASP A 204 -13.28 -5.48 -2.26
N GLY A 205 -12.39 -4.50 -2.07
CA GLY A 205 -11.78 -3.69 -3.12
C GLY A 205 -10.37 -4.13 -3.52
N TRP A 206 -10.04 -5.42 -3.48
CA TRP A 206 -8.77 -5.93 -4.04
C TRP A 206 -8.66 -5.58 -5.53
N ILE A 207 -7.48 -5.14 -5.97
CA ILE A 207 -7.22 -4.69 -7.36
C ILE A 207 -6.22 -5.59 -8.07
N ALA A 208 -5.13 -5.97 -7.38
CA ALA A 208 -4.12 -6.87 -7.92
C ALA A 208 -3.61 -7.76 -6.80
N ILE A 209 -3.46 -9.06 -7.05
CA ILE A 209 -2.83 -10.02 -6.13
C ILE A 209 -1.98 -10.94 -6.99
N ILE A 210 -0.81 -11.36 -6.50
CA ILE A 210 0.02 -12.38 -7.20
C ILE A 210 -0.86 -13.55 -7.62
N GLU A 211 -0.63 -14.05 -8.84
CA GLU A 211 -1.34 -15.20 -9.43
C GLU A 211 -0.89 -16.51 -8.76
N ASN A 212 -1.19 -16.62 -7.47
CA ASN A 212 -0.99 -17.79 -6.64
C ASN A 212 -2.23 -17.93 -5.73
N PRO A 213 -2.96 -19.05 -5.80
CA PRO A 213 -4.19 -19.25 -5.04
C PRO A 213 -4.03 -19.04 -3.53
N ASN A 214 -2.86 -19.35 -2.95
CA ASN A 214 -2.59 -19.20 -1.52
C ASN A 214 -2.58 -17.72 -1.10
N TYR A 215 -2.04 -16.83 -1.94
CA TYR A 215 -2.01 -15.39 -1.66
C TYR A 215 -3.43 -14.82 -1.63
N LYS A 216 -4.20 -15.06 -2.70
CA LYS A 216 -5.57 -14.55 -2.80
C LYS A 216 -6.47 -15.07 -1.69
N SER A 217 -6.48 -16.38 -1.45
CA SER A 217 -7.29 -16.99 -0.40
C SER A 217 -6.89 -16.50 1.00
N THR A 218 -5.59 -16.42 1.30
CA THR A 218 -5.11 -15.94 2.60
C THR A 218 -5.48 -14.47 2.83
N TYR A 219 -5.21 -13.60 1.86
CA TYR A 219 -5.49 -12.17 2.02
C TYR A 219 -6.98 -11.90 2.16
N LEU A 220 -7.81 -12.49 1.30
CA LEU A 220 -9.26 -12.30 1.39
C LEU A 220 -9.82 -12.87 2.69
N LYS A 221 -9.36 -14.04 3.15
CA LYS A 221 -9.76 -14.59 4.46
C LYS A 221 -9.36 -13.69 5.62
N LYS A 222 -8.14 -13.15 5.61
CA LYS A 222 -7.63 -12.28 6.69
C LYS A 222 -8.25 -10.88 6.69
N LEU A 223 -8.70 -10.38 5.55
CA LEU A 223 -9.31 -9.06 5.42
C LEU A 223 -10.83 -9.07 5.57
N THR A 224 -11.50 -10.07 4.98
CA THR A 224 -12.97 -10.12 4.88
C THR A 224 -13.60 -11.16 5.82
N GLY A 225 -12.81 -12.09 6.36
CA GLY A 225 -13.30 -13.21 7.16
C GLY A 225 -13.98 -14.33 6.36
N LYS A 226 -13.99 -14.23 5.02
CA LYS A 226 -14.56 -15.20 4.09
C LYS A 226 -13.47 -15.96 3.34
#